data_AF-A0A955JV99-F1
#
_entry.id   AF-A0A955JV99-F1
#
_cell.length_a   1.000
_cell.length_b   1.000
_cell.length_c   1.000
_cell.angle_alpha   90.00
_cell.angle_beta   90.00
_cell.angle_gamma   90.00
#
_symmetry.space_group_name_H-M   'P 1'
#
loop_
_entity.id
_entity.type
_entity.pdbx_description
1 polymer ?
#
loop_
_entity_poly.entity_id
_entity_poly.type
_entity_poly.pdbx_seq_one_letter_code
_entity_poly.pdbx_strand_id
1 'polypeptide(L)'
;MVRSKKLRTAGAVWGMGGTIAFIAYGIHKLWGFAWDLDFAALTAFEIYVLVLWVAYMLYTEGYKAFGKQFSPRVAARTQYLAREGTAKQLILAPLFVFGYFHSSRRRMVATYILTISIIILAVSIRYLPHPWRPILDMGALLGLSYGMVTVFYFTWRARRAHPTYIADPIVEFKK
;
A
#
# COMPACT_ATOMS: atom_id res chain seq x y z
N MET A 1 9.68 21.90 -13.06
CA MET A 1 10.45 21.35 -11.92
C MET A 1 10.58 22.41 -10.84
N VAL A 2 10.40 22.07 -9.56
CA VAL A 2 10.62 23.02 -8.44
C VAL A 2 12.12 23.20 -8.21
N ARG A 3 12.61 24.45 -8.22
CA ARG A 3 14.04 24.76 -8.06
C ARG A 3 14.57 24.52 -6.64
N SER A 4 13.73 24.72 -5.61
CA SER A 4 14.12 24.53 -4.21
C SER A 4 14.23 23.06 -3.82
N LYS A 5 15.45 22.63 -3.44
CA LYS A 5 15.72 21.29 -2.91
C LYS A 5 14.90 21.01 -1.65
N LYS A 6 14.77 21.99 -0.75
CA LYS A 6 14.01 21.86 0.51
C LYS A 6 12.54 21.52 0.25
N LEU A 7 11.89 22.22 -0.70
CA LEU A 7 10.49 21.96 -1.06
C LEU A 7 10.31 20.56 -1.63
N ARG A 8 11.21 20.10 -2.50
CA ARG A 8 11.16 18.74 -3.06
C ARG A 8 11.31 17.66 -1.98
N THR A 9 12.23 17.86 -1.04
CA THR A 9 12.37 16.95 0.11
C THR A 9 11.11 16.95 0.98
N ALA A 10 10.52 18.10 1.26
CA ALA A 10 9.26 18.20 1.99
C ALA A 10 8.12 17.46 1.27
N GLY A 11 8.00 17.63 -0.06
CA GLY A 11 7.02 16.90 -0.86
C GLY A 11 7.24 15.39 -0.88
N ALA A 12 8.48 14.91 -0.89
CA ALA A 12 8.79 13.49 -0.77
C ALA A 12 8.42 12.93 0.62
N VAL A 13 8.70 13.68 1.69
CA VAL A 13 8.27 13.33 3.05
C VAL A 13 6.76 13.31 3.15
N TRP A 14 6.07 14.29 2.54
CA TRP A 14 4.61 14.32 2.47
C TRP A 14 4.04 13.11 1.73
N GLY A 15 4.59 12.75 0.56
CA GLY A 15 4.14 11.57 -0.18
C GLY A 15 4.31 10.26 0.58
N MET A 16 5.46 10.08 1.24
CA MET A 16 5.71 8.92 2.09
C MET A 16 4.83 8.92 3.35
N GLY A 17 4.71 10.06 4.01
CA GLY A 17 3.89 10.24 5.21
C GLY A 17 2.43 9.95 4.94
N GLY A 18 1.88 10.45 3.83
CA GLY A 18 0.51 10.12 3.40
C GLY A 18 0.32 8.64 3.06
N THR A 19 1.34 7.98 2.49
CA THR A 19 1.31 6.52 2.26
C THR A 19 1.22 5.75 3.57
N ILE A 20 2.10 6.08 4.52
CA ILE A 20 2.12 5.45 5.84
C ILE A 20 0.80 5.70 6.57
N ALA A 21 0.32 6.94 6.58
CA ALA A 21 -0.93 7.31 7.24
C ALA A 21 -2.13 6.55 6.65
N PHE A 22 -2.20 6.39 5.33
CA PHE A 22 -3.26 5.63 4.66
C PHE A 22 -3.24 4.14 5.08
N ILE A 23 -2.06 3.51 5.06
CA ILE A 23 -1.92 2.10 5.47
C ILE A 23 -2.23 1.95 6.96
N ALA A 24 -1.68 2.82 7.81
CA ALA A 24 -1.90 2.81 9.25
C ALA A 24 -3.39 3.00 9.60
N TYR A 25 -4.10 3.88 8.88
CA TYR A 25 -5.55 4.03 9.03
C TYR A 25 -6.30 2.75 8.65
N GLY A 26 -5.89 2.08 7.57
CA GLY A 26 -6.43 0.77 7.20
C GLY A 26 -6.24 -0.28 8.29
N ILE A 27 -5.02 -0.39 8.81
CA ILE A 27 -4.68 -1.29 9.94
C ILE A 27 -5.54 -0.96 11.15
N HIS A 28 -5.61 0.30 11.57
CA HIS A 28 -6.40 0.72 12.73
C HIS A 28 -7.88 0.36 12.58
N LYS A 29 -8.46 0.56 11.38
CA LYS A 29 -9.85 0.23 11.11
C LYS A 29 -10.11 -1.28 11.16
N LEU A 30 -9.20 -2.10 10.65
CA LEU A 30 -9.34 -3.56 10.64
C LEU A 30 -9.04 -4.18 12.01
N TRP A 31 -8.16 -3.54 12.79
CA TRP A 31 -7.75 -4.03 14.11
C TRP A 31 -8.94 -4.31 15.02
N GLY A 32 -9.93 -3.41 15.08
CA GLY A 32 -11.14 -3.61 15.89
C GLY A 32 -11.90 -4.89 15.53
N PHE A 33 -12.13 -5.14 14.25
CA PHE A 33 -12.88 -6.31 13.80
C PHE A 33 -12.10 -7.62 13.91
N ALA A 34 -10.78 -7.54 13.73
CA ALA A 34 -9.87 -8.66 13.90
C ALA A 34 -9.79 -9.14 15.35
N TRP A 35 -9.84 -8.22 16.31
CA TRP A 35 -9.77 -8.53 17.74
C TRP A 35 -11.07 -9.08 18.32
N ASP A 36 -12.19 -8.91 17.62
CA ASP A 36 -13.49 -9.52 17.95
C ASP A 36 -13.54 -11.04 17.65
N LEU A 37 -12.46 -11.63 17.13
CA LEU A 37 -12.36 -13.05 16.88
C LEU A 37 -12.05 -13.81 18.17
N ASP A 38 -13.06 -14.46 18.75
CA ASP A 38 -12.86 -15.39 19.86
C ASP A 38 -12.32 -16.73 19.34
N PHE A 39 -11.01 -16.91 19.46
CA PHE A 39 -10.33 -18.14 19.04
C PHE A 39 -10.81 -19.39 19.77
N ALA A 40 -11.33 -19.28 21.00
CA ALA A 40 -11.82 -20.42 21.76
C ALA A 40 -13.19 -20.91 21.28
N ALA A 41 -13.97 -20.02 20.65
CA ALA A 41 -15.28 -20.33 20.10
C ALA A 41 -15.23 -20.90 18.67
N LEU A 42 -14.07 -20.86 18.00
CA LEU A 42 -13.93 -21.34 16.63
C LEU A 42 -13.96 -22.86 16.54
N THR A 43 -14.70 -23.36 15.56
CA THR A 43 -14.65 -24.75 15.16
C THR A 43 -13.30 -25.08 14.49
N ALA A 44 -12.92 -26.37 14.48
CA ALA A 44 -11.71 -26.82 13.80
C ALA A 44 -11.70 -26.45 12.30
N PHE A 45 -12.87 -26.44 11.66
CA PHE A 45 -13.02 -26.02 10.27
C PHE A 45 -12.72 -24.52 10.08
N GLU A 46 -13.25 -23.67 10.95
CA GLU A 46 -13.01 -22.22 10.89
C GLU A 46 -11.55 -21.87 11.17
N ILE A 47 -10.89 -22.58 12.10
CA ILE A 47 -9.45 -22.44 12.32
C ILE A 47 -8.66 -22.82 11.07
N TYR A 48 -9.00 -23.93 10.42
CA TYR A 48 -8.36 -24.34 9.17
C TYR A 48 -8.53 -23.28 8.08
N VAL A 49 -9.75 -22.75 7.90
CA VAL A 49 -10.01 -21.68 6.94
C VAL A 49 -9.23 -20.42 7.29
N LEU A 50 -9.18 -20.03 8.57
CA LEU A 50 -8.42 -18.88 9.04
C LEU A 50 -6.93 -19.02 8.68
N VAL A 51 -6.31 -20.15 9.00
CA VAL A 51 -4.88 -20.38 8.72
C VAL A 51 -4.59 -20.30 7.23
N LEU A 52 -5.41 -20.96 6.40
CA LEU A 52 -5.26 -20.91 4.94
C LEU A 52 -5.47 -19.50 4.39
N TRP A 53 -6.48 -18.79 4.89
CA TRP A 53 -6.81 -17.43 4.47
C TRP A 53 -5.68 -16.46 4.83
N VAL A 54 -5.16 -16.53 6.05
CA VAL A 54 -4.02 -15.72 6.50
C VAL A 54 -2.79 -15.99 5.64
N ALA A 55 -2.46 -17.26 5.37
CA ALA A 55 -1.35 -17.61 4.50
C ALA A 55 -1.53 -17.07 3.07
N TYR A 56 -2.74 -17.20 2.53
CA TYR A 56 -3.10 -16.68 1.22
C TYR A 56 -2.96 -15.15 1.15
N MET A 57 -3.47 -14.42 2.13
CA MET A 57 -3.42 -12.95 2.18
C MET A 57 -2.00 -12.43 2.40
N LEU A 58 -1.22 -13.05 3.28
CA LEU A 58 0.20 -12.72 3.45
C LEU A 58 0.98 -12.90 2.14
N TYR A 59 0.69 -13.94 1.36
CA TYR A 59 1.36 -14.16 0.09
C TYR A 59 0.88 -13.22 -1.02
N THR A 60 -0.43 -13.09 -1.20
CA THR A 60 -1.03 -12.35 -2.33
C THR A 60 -1.03 -10.84 -2.09
N GLU A 61 -1.55 -10.39 -0.95
CA GLU A 61 -1.58 -8.97 -0.59
C GLU A 61 -0.21 -8.54 -0.06
N GLY A 62 0.32 -9.23 0.95
CA GLY A 62 1.60 -8.87 1.57
C GLY A 62 2.78 -8.97 0.61
N TYR A 63 3.15 -10.17 0.19
CA TYR A 63 4.37 -10.38 -0.59
C TYR A 63 4.24 -9.93 -2.06
N LYS A 64 3.19 -10.36 -2.77
CA LYS A 64 3.01 -10.01 -4.20
C LYS A 64 2.58 -8.55 -4.38
N ALA A 65 1.46 -8.14 -3.79
CA ALA A 65 0.93 -6.80 -4.04
C ALA A 65 1.78 -5.72 -3.37
N PHE A 66 2.05 -5.81 -2.07
CA PHE A 66 2.90 -4.84 -1.38
C PHE A 66 4.38 -5.03 -1.72
N GLY A 67 4.95 -6.20 -1.41
CA GLY A 67 6.38 -6.45 -1.46
C GLY A 67 7.00 -6.35 -2.86
N LYS A 68 6.37 -6.96 -3.87
CA LYS A 68 6.92 -6.94 -5.24
C LYS A 68 6.49 -5.76 -6.08
N GLN A 69 5.29 -5.22 -5.84
CA GLN A 69 4.71 -4.22 -6.73
C GLN A 69 4.61 -2.85 -6.06
N PHE A 70 3.76 -2.67 -5.06
CA PHE A 70 3.42 -1.35 -4.51
C PHE A 70 4.59 -0.69 -3.78
N SER A 71 5.20 -1.35 -2.80
CA SER A 71 6.25 -0.77 -1.95
C SER A 71 7.50 -0.33 -2.73
N PRO A 72 8.03 -1.12 -3.70
CA PRO A 72 9.15 -0.68 -4.52
C PRO A 72 8.80 0.54 -5.38
N ARG A 73 7.58 0.60 -5.93
CA ARG A 73 7.09 1.72 -6.77
C ARG A 73 6.90 3.00 -5.95
N VAL A 74 6.29 2.89 -4.77
CA VAL A 74 6.14 4.00 -3.81
C VAL A 74 7.51 4.60 -3.50
N ALA A 75 8.51 3.76 -3.22
CA ALA A 75 9.87 4.21 -2.93
C ALA A 75 10.51 4.95 -4.12
N ALA A 76 10.37 4.42 -5.34
CA ALA A 76 10.91 5.05 -6.55
C ALA A 76 10.25 6.41 -6.85
N ARG A 77 8.92 6.50 -6.75
CA ARG A 77 8.17 7.75 -6.99
C ARG A 77 8.44 8.79 -5.90
N THR A 78 8.65 8.35 -4.66
CA THR A 78 9.10 9.21 -3.55
C THR A 78 10.49 9.77 -3.83
N GLN A 79 11.41 8.96 -4.35
CA GLN A 79 12.75 9.42 -4.73
C GLN A 79 12.70 10.41 -5.91
N TYR A 80 11.82 10.15 -6.89
CA TYR A 80 11.58 11.09 -7.99
C TYR A 80 11.11 12.46 -7.49
N LEU A 81 10.14 12.51 -6.56
CA LEU A 81 9.68 13.77 -5.97
C LEU A 81 10.83 14.58 -5.34
N ALA A 82 11.74 13.92 -4.64
CA ALA A 82 12.89 14.57 -4.02
C ALA A 82 13.88 15.16 -5.05
N ARG A 83 13.96 14.56 -6.24
CA ARG A 83 14.90 14.95 -7.31
C ARG A 83 14.32 16.00 -8.25
N GLU A 84 13.16 15.71 -8.83
CA GLU A 84 12.64 16.39 -10.01
C GLU A 84 11.18 16.85 -9.85
N GLY A 85 10.59 16.66 -8.67
CA GLY A 85 9.19 16.95 -8.41
C GLY A 85 8.74 18.35 -8.88
N THR A 86 7.59 18.39 -9.55
CA THR A 86 6.88 19.60 -9.95
C THR A 86 5.90 20.06 -8.87
N ALA A 87 5.53 21.34 -8.84
CA ALA A 87 4.68 21.89 -7.78
C ALA A 87 3.36 21.10 -7.60
N LYS A 88 2.70 20.72 -8.71
CA LYS A 88 1.49 19.88 -8.69
C LYS A 88 1.73 18.52 -8.03
N GLN A 89 2.85 17.86 -8.36
CA GLN A 89 3.22 16.57 -7.79
C GLN A 89 3.59 16.67 -6.31
N LEU A 90 4.17 17.79 -5.86
CA LEU A 90 4.49 18.02 -4.46
C LEU A 90 3.22 18.21 -3.61
N ILE A 91 2.26 19.00 -4.08
CA ILE A 91 1.00 19.25 -3.35
C ILE A 91 0.20 17.94 -3.21
N LEU A 92 0.09 17.20 -4.32
CA LEU A 92 -0.63 15.92 -4.38
C LEU A 92 0.31 14.72 -4.19
N ALA A 93 1.37 14.86 -3.40
CA ALA A 93 2.43 13.85 -3.32
C ALA A 93 1.94 12.44 -2.94
N PRO A 94 1.03 12.24 -1.97
CA PRO A 94 0.53 10.90 -1.64
C PRO A 94 -0.17 10.25 -2.85
N LEU A 95 -1.05 11.00 -3.53
CA LEU A 95 -1.76 10.52 -4.71
C LEU A 95 -0.79 10.26 -5.89
N PHE A 96 0.22 11.11 -6.02
CA PHE A 96 1.28 10.91 -7.01
C PHE A 96 2.03 9.61 -6.72
N VAL A 97 2.48 9.39 -5.49
CA VAL A 97 3.30 8.22 -5.11
C VAL A 97 2.51 6.92 -5.26
N PHE A 98 1.18 6.94 -5.07
CA PHE A 98 0.30 5.79 -5.34
C PHE A 98 0.16 5.47 -6.83
N GLY A 99 0.38 6.47 -7.70
CA GLY A 99 0.28 6.29 -9.15
C GLY A 99 -1.05 6.70 -9.77
N TYR A 100 -1.87 7.49 -9.07
CA TYR A 100 -3.18 7.96 -9.58
C TYR A 100 -3.06 8.88 -10.80
N PHE A 101 -1.94 9.60 -10.93
CA PHE A 101 -1.66 10.46 -12.07
C PHE A 101 -0.17 10.45 -12.41
N HIS A 102 0.17 10.90 -13.62
CA HIS A 102 1.55 10.92 -14.12
C HIS A 102 2.20 9.52 -14.01
N SER A 103 1.47 8.53 -14.51
CA SER A 103 1.86 7.13 -14.69
C SER A 103 1.32 6.66 -16.05
N SER A 104 1.70 5.48 -16.52
CA SER A 104 1.16 4.96 -17.78
C SER A 104 -0.35 4.74 -17.68
N ARG A 105 -1.09 4.89 -18.78
CA ARG A 105 -2.57 4.74 -18.80
C ARG A 105 -3.00 3.41 -18.19
N ARG A 106 -2.35 2.32 -18.57
CA ARG A 106 -2.60 0.97 -18.03
C ARG A 106 -2.46 0.92 -16.51
N ARG A 107 -1.50 1.63 -15.92
CA ARG A 107 -1.26 1.66 -14.47
C ARG A 107 -2.25 2.53 -13.73
N MET A 108 -2.60 3.68 -14.29
CA MET A 108 -3.64 4.52 -13.70
C MET A 108 -4.94 3.74 -13.63
N VAL A 109 -5.36 3.11 -14.74
CA VAL A 109 -6.55 2.24 -14.78
C VAL A 109 -6.47 1.12 -13.76
N ALA A 110 -5.34 0.39 -13.69
CA ALA A 110 -5.15 -0.66 -12.69
C ALA A 110 -5.27 -0.14 -11.24
N THR A 111 -4.77 1.08 -10.97
CA THR A 111 -4.87 1.71 -9.64
C THR A 111 -6.32 2.07 -9.31
N TYR A 112 -7.05 2.67 -10.25
CA TYR A 112 -8.47 2.98 -10.05
C TYR A 112 -9.32 1.73 -9.85
N ILE A 113 -9.12 0.70 -10.69
CA ILE A 113 -9.82 -0.59 -10.55
C ILE A 113 -9.51 -1.20 -9.19
N LEU A 114 -8.24 -1.27 -8.80
CA LEU A 114 -7.84 -1.83 -7.50
C LEU A 114 -8.52 -1.08 -6.34
N THR A 115 -8.50 0.25 -6.34
CA THR A 115 -9.13 1.06 -5.30
C THR A 115 -10.64 0.79 -5.23
N ILE A 116 -11.33 0.76 -6.38
CA ILE A 116 -12.77 0.47 -6.43
C ILE A 116 -13.03 -0.95 -5.92
N SER A 117 -12.25 -1.94 -6.34
CA SER A 117 -12.39 -3.33 -5.90
C SER A 117 -12.20 -3.49 -4.40
N ILE A 118 -11.20 -2.82 -3.80
CA ILE A 118 -10.98 -2.82 -2.34
C ILE A 118 -12.17 -2.20 -1.62
N ILE A 119 -12.71 -1.08 -2.11
CA ILE A 119 -13.88 -0.42 -1.51
C ILE A 119 -15.10 -1.34 -1.56
N ILE A 120 -15.40 -1.91 -2.74
CA ILE A 120 -16.53 -2.83 -2.91
C ILE A 120 -16.38 -4.03 -1.98
N LEU A 121 -15.22 -4.68 -1.97
CA LEU A 121 -14.96 -5.83 -1.09
C LEU A 121 -15.12 -5.45 0.38
N ALA A 122 -14.50 -4.35 0.82
CA ALA A 122 -14.58 -3.88 2.21
C ALA A 122 -15.98 -3.42 2.65
N VAL A 123 -16.89 -3.14 1.71
CA VAL A 123 -18.31 -2.90 2.00
C VAL A 123 -19.06 -4.24 2.04
N SER A 124 -18.82 -5.13 1.07
CA SER A 124 -19.47 -6.44 1.00
C SER A 124 -19.20 -7.32 2.21
N ILE A 125 -17.96 -7.36 2.71
CA ILE A 125 -17.61 -8.20 3.87
C ILE A 125 -18.29 -7.77 5.18
N ARG A 126 -18.84 -6.55 5.24
CA ARG A 126 -19.54 -6.05 6.44
C ARG A 126 -20.84 -6.80 6.73
N TYR A 127 -21.42 -7.42 5.72
CA TYR A 127 -22.66 -8.18 5.81
C TYR A 127 -22.43 -9.65 6.17
N LEU A 128 -21.18 -10.08 6.32
CA LEU A 128 -20.86 -11.44 6.71
C LEU A 128 -21.11 -11.65 8.21
N PRO A 129 -21.75 -12.77 8.61
CA PRO A 129 -21.94 -13.10 10.01
C PRO A 129 -20.60 -13.43 10.68
N HIS A 130 -20.59 -13.39 12.01
CA HIS A 130 -19.49 -13.91 12.81
C HIS A 130 -19.40 -15.45 12.62
N PRO A 131 -18.21 -16.06 12.50
CA PRO A 131 -16.85 -15.48 12.62
C PRO A 131 -16.20 -15.09 11.28
N TRP A 132 -16.92 -15.19 10.16
CA TRP A 132 -16.35 -15.05 8.81
C TRP A 132 -15.75 -13.67 8.56
N ARG A 133 -16.41 -12.60 8.99
CA ARG A 133 -15.87 -11.25 8.82
C ARG A 133 -14.55 -11.06 9.57
N PRO A 134 -14.45 -11.31 10.90
CA PRO A 134 -13.18 -11.24 11.62
C PRO A 134 -12.06 -12.11 11.02
N ILE A 135 -12.38 -13.31 10.51
CA ILE A 135 -11.40 -14.17 9.80
C ILE A 135 -10.85 -13.46 8.56
N LEU A 136 -11.73 -12.88 7.73
CA LEU A 136 -11.31 -12.20 6.51
C LEU A 136 -10.48 -10.94 6.82
N ASP A 137 -10.96 -10.14 7.78
CA ASP A 137 -10.30 -8.90 8.23
C ASP A 137 -8.91 -9.19 8.84
N MET A 138 -8.72 -10.32 9.54
CA MET A 138 -7.42 -10.76 10.03
C MET A 138 -6.40 -10.96 8.91
N GLY A 139 -6.79 -11.62 7.82
CA GLY A 139 -5.89 -11.82 6.68
C GLY A 139 -5.43 -10.48 6.07
N ALA A 140 -6.37 -9.55 5.86
CA ALA A 140 -6.07 -8.21 5.34
C ALA A 140 -5.22 -7.38 6.30
N LEU A 141 -5.49 -7.47 7.62
CA LEU A 141 -4.71 -6.79 8.66
C LEU A 141 -3.23 -7.21 8.61
N LEU A 142 -2.96 -8.51 8.49
CA LEU A 142 -1.59 -9.02 8.39
C LEU A 142 -0.94 -8.65 7.05
N GLY A 143 -1.69 -8.70 5.95
CA GLY A 143 -1.24 -8.24 4.64
C GLY A 143 -0.82 -6.77 4.63
N LEU A 144 -1.65 -5.89 5.20
CA LEU A 144 -1.37 -4.45 5.34
C LEU A 144 -0.21 -4.18 6.30
N SER A 145 -0.11 -4.93 7.39
CA SER A 145 1.01 -4.82 8.34
C SER A 145 2.34 -5.17 7.66
N TYR A 146 2.37 -6.26 6.90
CA TYR A 146 3.50 -6.61 6.05
C TYR A 146 3.78 -5.50 5.01
N GLY A 147 2.72 -4.95 4.41
CA GLY A 147 2.79 -3.83 3.49
C GLY A 147 3.48 -2.60 4.08
N MET A 148 3.10 -2.22 5.30
CA MET A 148 3.70 -1.10 6.02
C MET A 148 5.21 -1.31 6.22
N VAL A 149 5.62 -2.49 6.68
CA VAL A 149 7.04 -2.84 6.86
C VAL A 149 7.80 -2.77 5.54
N THR A 150 7.25 -3.33 4.47
CA THR A 150 7.93 -3.31 3.15
C THR A 150 8.03 -1.90 2.57
N VAL A 151 7.01 -1.05 2.74
CA VAL A 151 7.05 0.36 2.31
C VAL A 151 8.21 1.09 2.98
N PHE A 152 8.40 0.91 4.30
CA PHE A 152 9.55 1.46 5.01
C PHE A 152 10.87 0.92 4.48
N TYR A 153 10.99 -0.41 4.36
CA TYR A 153 12.20 -1.07 3.88
C TYR A 153 12.63 -0.58 2.49
N PHE A 154 11.71 -0.58 1.52
CA PHE A 154 12.03 -0.16 0.15
C PHE A 154 12.31 1.32 0.05
N THR A 155 11.64 2.16 0.84
CA THR A 155 11.90 3.61 0.87
C THR A 155 13.27 3.91 1.47
N TRP A 156 13.64 3.22 2.55
CA TRP A 156 14.98 3.31 3.13
C TRP A 156 16.05 2.82 2.16
N ARG A 157 15.82 1.69 1.48
CA ARG A 157 16.71 1.15 0.44
C ARG A 157 16.89 2.12 -0.72
N ALA A 158 15.80 2.70 -1.22
CA ALA A 158 15.82 3.68 -2.32
C ALA A 158 16.62 4.93 -1.94
N ARG A 159 16.50 5.39 -0.68
CA ARG A 159 17.32 6.49 -0.16
C ARG A 159 18.80 6.14 -0.08
N ARG A 160 19.17 4.90 0.25
CA ARG A 160 20.60 4.49 0.29
C ARG A 160 21.17 4.25 -1.11
N ALA A 161 20.39 3.72 -2.04
CA ALA A 161 20.83 3.34 -3.38
C ALA A 161 20.83 4.47 -4.43
N HIS A 162 21.10 5.74 -4.06
CA HIS A 162 21.31 6.82 -5.04
C HIS A 162 22.33 6.39 -6.13
N PRO A 163 22.17 6.61 -7.46
CA PRO A 163 21.03 6.95 -8.32
C PRO A 163 20.46 5.79 -9.15
N THR A 164 20.75 4.54 -8.77
CA THR A 164 20.43 3.32 -9.53
C THR A 164 19.11 2.65 -9.14
N TYR A 165 18.38 3.20 -8.17
CA TYR A 165 17.11 2.62 -7.73
C TYR A 165 15.98 2.86 -8.75
N ILE A 166 15.88 1.98 -9.73
CA ILE A 166 14.78 1.89 -10.68
C ILE A 166 13.95 0.67 -10.29
N ALA A 167 13.00 0.86 -9.38
CA ALA A 167 12.07 -0.21 -9.01
C ALA A 167 10.93 -0.41 -10.01
N ASP A 168 10.92 0.36 -11.11
CA ASP A 168 10.04 0.14 -12.24
C ASP A 168 10.69 0.66 -13.54
N PRO A 169 11.09 -0.21 -14.48
CA PRO A 169 11.82 0.16 -15.70
C PRO A 169 10.99 0.97 -16.71
N ILE A 170 9.70 1.20 -16.47
CA ILE A 170 8.81 1.94 -17.38
C ILE A 170 8.37 3.24 -16.71
N VAL A 171 9.33 4.01 -16.25
CA VAL A 171 9.16 5.46 -16.17
C VAL A 171 10.09 6.08 -17.21
N GLU A 172 9.73 5.87 -18.48
CA GLU A 172 10.06 6.88 -19.48
C GLU A 172 9.31 8.14 -19.05
N PHE A 173 9.96 8.96 -18.23
CA PHE A 173 9.65 10.37 -18.17
C PHE A 173 10.07 10.95 -19.52
N LYS A 174 9.25 10.72 -20.55
CA LYS A 174 9.41 11.38 -21.84
C LYS A 174 9.31 12.88 -21.55
N LYS A 175 10.42 13.57 -21.80
CA LYS A 175 10.60 15.01 -21.58
C LYS A 175 9.49 15.81 -22.27
#